data_AF-A0A6N3HF96-F1
#
_entry.id   AF-A0A6N3HF96-F1
#
_cell.length_a   1.000
_cell.length_b   1.000
_cell.length_c   1.000
_cell.angle_alpha   90.00
_cell.angle_beta   90.00
_cell.angle_gamma   90.00
#
_symmetry.space_group_name_H-M   'P 1'
#
loop_
_entity.id
_entity.type
_entity.pdbx_description
1 polymer ?
#
loop_
_entity_poly.entity_id
_entity_poly.type
_entity_poly.pdbx_seq_one_letter_code
_entity_poly.pdbx_strand_id
1 'polypeptide(L)'
;METRKLTPQYGPLVAGKRYRVAQTFTDYDGIERREGEVWTFLGSSFLPYESGLSLFFTIGGKTEQVRLQAIEEEQLYITNNLPAWFVEHKSRWRLW
;
A
#
# COMPACT_ATOMS: atom_id res chain seq x y z
N MET A 1 16.10 6.03 1.81
CA MET A 1 15.45 5.26 2.89
C MET A 1 16.01 3.85 2.88
N GLU A 2 16.55 3.35 3.99
CA GLU A 2 17.07 1.98 4.07
C GLU A 2 15.91 0.98 4.17
N THR A 3 15.61 0.27 3.08
CA THR A 3 14.53 -0.73 3.04
C THR A 3 14.77 -1.94 3.94
N ARG A 4 16.00 -2.12 4.45
CA ARG A 4 16.43 -3.24 5.32
C ARG A 4 15.69 -3.31 6.67
N LYS A 5 15.00 -2.24 7.08
CA LYS A 5 14.21 -2.20 8.33
C LYS A 5 12.70 -2.37 8.13
N LEU A 6 12.24 -2.51 6.88
CA LEU A 6 10.81 -2.68 6.60
C LEU A 6 10.40 -4.14 6.78
N THR A 7 9.20 -4.35 7.30
CA THR A 7 8.56 -5.67 7.30
C THR A 7 8.20 -6.00 5.85
N PRO A 8 8.74 -7.09 5.26
CA PRO A 8 8.60 -7.38 3.83
C PRO A 8 7.20 -7.85 3.44
N GLN A 9 6.37 -8.23 4.42
CA GLN A 9 5.00 -8.67 4.20
C GLN A 9 4.05 -7.99 5.18
N TYR A 10 2.90 -7.51 4.68
CA TYR A 10 1.81 -7.00 5.50
C TYR A 10 0.48 -7.49 4.93
N GLY A 11 -0.18 -8.42 5.61
CA GLY A 11 -1.35 -9.12 5.08
C GLY A 11 -1.06 -9.73 3.69
N PRO A 12 -1.81 -9.35 2.64
CA PRO A 12 -1.63 -9.84 1.27
C PRO A 12 -0.48 -9.15 0.51
N LEU A 13 0.09 -8.07 1.05
CA LEU A 13 1.14 -7.28 0.40
C LEU A 13 2.50 -7.92 0.64
N VAL A 14 3.23 -8.25 -0.44
CA VAL A 14 4.55 -8.88 -0.41
C VAL A 14 5.53 -8.02 -1.18
N ALA A 15 6.67 -7.69 -0.56
CA ALA A 15 7.66 -6.81 -1.15
C ALA A 15 8.12 -7.32 -2.52
N GLY A 16 8.31 -6.39 -3.47
CA GLY A 16 8.65 -6.66 -4.86
C GLY A 16 7.45 -7.00 -5.76
N LYS A 17 6.27 -7.30 -5.19
CA LYS A 17 5.05 -7.49 -6.00
C LYS A 17 4.41 -6.17 -6.38
N ARG A 18 3.68 -6.22 -7.50
CA ARG A 18 2.92 -5.08 -8.03
C ARG A 18 1.47 -5.19 -7.62
N TYR A 19 0.88 -4.06 -7.24
CA TYR A 19 -0.52 -3.97 -6.83
C TYR A 19 -1.18 -2.81 -7.56
N ARG A 20 -2.42 -3.03 -7.99
CA ARG A 20 -3.29 -1.99 -8.53
C ARG A 20 -4.14 -1.43 -7.39
N VAL A 21 -4.24 -0.11 -7.31
CA VAL A 21 -5.25 0.57 -6.49
C VAL A 21 -6.63 0.25 -7.06
N ALA A 22 -7.43 -0.48 -6.28
CA ALA A 22 -8.72 -0.99 -6.73
C ALA A 22 -9.85 0.05 -6.63
N GLN A 23 -9.71 1.02 -5.72
CA GLN A 23 -10.68 2.07 -5.45
C GLN A 23 -9.92 3.34 -5.05
N THR A 24 -10.37 4.52 -5.50
CA THR A 24 -9.76 5.79 -5.09
C THR A 24 -9.95 6.00 -3.58
N PHE A 25 -8.90 6.40 -2.87
CA PHE A 25 -8.96 6.75 -1.46
C PHE A 25 -8.02 7.91 -1.13
N THR A 26 -8.25 8.54 0.01
CA THR A 26 -7.37 9.56 0.56
C THR A 26 -6.59 8.95 1.72
N ASP A 27 -5.27 9.06 1.69
CA ASP A 27 -4.42 8.60 2.78
C ASP A 27 -4.42 9.62 3.94
N TYR A 28 -3.73 9.28 5.03
CA TYR A 28 -3.66 10.14 6.23
C TYR A 28 -3.08 11.54 5.94
N ASP A 29 -2.30 11.68 4.87
CA ASP A 29 -1.66 12.95 4.49
C ASP A 29 -2.56 13.83 3.62
N GLY A 30 -3.81 13.41 3.39
CA GLY A 30 -4.72 14.09 2.48
C GLY A 30 -4.40 13.83 1.01
N ILE A 31 -3.52 12.87 0.70
CA ILE A 31 -3.13 12.57 -0.69
C ILE A 31 -4.14 11.60 -1.29
N GLU A 32 -4.77 12.02 -2.39
CA GLU A 32 -5.63 11.15 -3.19
C GLU A 32 -4.79 10.11 -3.95
N ARG A 33 -5.14 8.84 -3.74
CA ARG A 33 -4.58 7.67 -4.39
C ARG A 33 -5.62 7.12 -5.35
N ARG A 34 -5.34 7.11 -6.65
CA ARG A 34 -6.37 6.96 -7.68
C ARG A 34 -6.55 5.51 -8.10
N GLU A 35 -7.80 5.12 -8.32
CA GLU A 35 -8.11 3.83 -8.92
C GLU A 35 -7.32 3.62 -10.22
N GLY A 36 -6.80 2.40 -10.40
CA GLY A 36 -6.10 1.98 -11.60
C GLY A 36 -4.58 2.20 -11.55
N GLU A 37 -4.09 3.02 -10.62
CA GLU A 37 -2.65 3.18 -10.43
C GLU A 37 -2.00 1.85 -10.05
N VAL A 38 -0.80 1.59 -10.59
CA VAL A 38 -0.05 0.36 -10.32
C VAL A 38 1.26 0.70 -9.64
N TRP A 39 1.47 0.15 -8.46
CA TRP A 39 2.62 0.42 -7.61
C TRP A 39 3.37 -0.86 -7.28
N THR A 40 4.65 -0.75 -6.94
CA THR A 40 5.44 -1.89 -6.43
C THR A 40 5.56 -1.76 -4.91
N PHE A 41 5.10 -2.75 -4.15
CA PHE A 41 5.21 -2.72 -2.70
C PHE A 41 6.66 -2.96 -2.25
N LEU A 42 7.15 -2.18 -1.29
CA LEU A 42 8.51 -2.26 -0.76
C LEU A 42 8.57 -2.85 0.65
N GLY A 43 7.49 -2.72 1.41
CA GLY A 43 7.39 -3.18 2.80
C GLY A 43 6.56 -2.23 3.65
N SER A 44 6.47 -2.53 4.94
CA SER A 44 5.66 -1.77 5.89
C SER A 44 6.39 -1.47 7.20
N SER A 45 5.85 -0.51 7.94
CA SER A 45 6.12 -0.27 9.36
C SER A 45 4.80 0.03 10.06
N PHE A 46 4.65 -0.42 11.30
CA PHE A 46 3.46 -0.15 12.12
C PHE A 46 3.86 0.44 13.47
N LEU A 47 3.20 1.53 13.87
CA LEU A 47 3.37 2.22 15.14
C LEU A 47 2.13 1.98 16.01
N PRO A 48 2.15 1.01 16.95
CA PRO A 48 0.96 0.60 17.69
C PRO A 48 0.30 1.73 18.48
N TYR A 49 1.09 2.61 19.10
CA TYR A 49 0.58 3.71 19.92
C TYR A 49 -0.27 4.71 19.11
N GLU A 50 0.10 4.92 17.84
CA GLU A 50 -0.59 5.84 16.94
C GLU A 50 -1.67 5.15 16.10
N SER A 51 -1.76 3.81 16.19
CA SER A 51 -2.44 2.97 15.19
C SER A 51 -1.96 3.29 13.76
N GLY A 52 -0.71 3.73 13.62
CA GLY A 52 -0.16 4.25 12.38
C GLY A 52 0.47 3.16 11.53
N LEU A 53 -0.13 2.86 10.37
CA LEU A 53 0.42 1.98 9.36
C LEU A 53 1.09 2.80 8.25
N SER A 54 2.37 2.52 8.01
CA SER A 54 3.10 3.04 6.85
C SER A 54 3.32 1.93 5.84
N LEU A 55 2.75 2.07 4.65
CA LEU A 55 3.01 1.21 3.50
C LEU A 55 3.94 1.93 2.53
N PHE A 56 5.05 1.31 2.18
CA PHE A 56 6.02 1.91 1.27
C PHE A 56 5.89 1.30 -0.11
N PHE A 57 5.87 2.16 -1.13
CA PHE A 57 5.71 1.77 -2.53
C PHE A 57 6.71 2.46 -3.44
N THR A 58 7.00 1.86 -4.58
CA THR A 58 7.51 2.59 -5.74
C THR A 58 6.35 3.06 -6.61
N ILE A 59 6.20 4.37 -6.76
CA ILE A 59 5.18 5.04 -7.58
C ILE A 59 5.91 6.00 -8.52
N GLY A 60 5.72 5.87 -9.84
CA GLY A 60 6.41 6.73 -10.82
C GLY A 60 7.95 6.72 -10.69
N GLY A 61 8.54 5.60 -10.25
CA GLY A 61 9.98 5.46 -10.03
C GLY A 61 10.50 6.08 -8.72
N LYS A 62 9.65 6.69 -7.90
CA LYS A 62 10.00 7.26 -6.60
C LYS A 62 9.51 6.35 -5.48
N THR A 63 10.24 6.35 -4.36
CA THR A 63 9.75 5.74 -3.12
C THR A 63 8.76 6.69 -2.47
N GLU A 64 7.54 6.25 -2.31
CA GLU A 64 6.44 6.98 -1.66
C GLU A 64 6.00 6.21 -0.41
N GLN A 65 5.58 6.97 0.60
CA GLN A 65 4.98 6.45 1.82
C GLN A 65 3.47 6.72 1.75
N VAL A 66 2.66 5.68 1.92
CA VAL A 66 1.22 5.77 2.08
C VAL A 66 0.92 5.53 3.55
N ARG A 67 0.52 6.59 4.26
CA ARG A 67 0.20 6.54 5.69
C ARG A 67 -1.29 6.27 5.88
N LEU A 68 -1.62 5.28 6.69
CA LEU A 68 -2.99 4.91 7.04
C LEU A 68 -3.08 4.85 8.57
N GLN A 69 -4.13 5.41 9.15
CA GLN A 69 -4.42 5.29 10.57
C GLN A 69 -5.54 4.27 10.79
N ALA A 70 -5.26 3.23 11.57
CA ALA A 70 -6.14 2.11 11.81
C ALA A 70 -7.14 2.38 12.97
N ILE A 71 -7.92 3.45 12.85
CA ILE A 71 -9.04 3.81 13.75
C ILE A 71 -10.31 4.10 12.94
N GLU A 72 -11.49 3.97 13.56
CA GLU A 72 -12.80 4.03 12.89
C GLU A 72 -13.03 5.34 12.12
N GLU A 73 -12.56 6.45 12.67
CA GLU A 73 -12.70 7.79 12.11
C GLU A 73 -11.80 8.06 10.90
N GLU A 74 -10.82 7.18 10.67
CA GLU A 74 -9.77 7.34 9.66
C GLU A 74 -9.80 6.17 8.65
N GLN A 75 -8.66 5.55 8.37
CA GLN A 75 -8.51 4.55 7.31
C GLN A 75 -8.66 3.11 7.80
N LEU A 76 -9.34 2.86 8.92
CA LEU A 76 -9.59 1.49 9.40
C LEU A 76 -10.35 0.64 8.38
N TYR A 77 -11.27 1.24 7.62
CA TYR A 77 -11.98 0.57 6.53
C TYR A 77 -11.04 0.05 5.41
N ILE A 78 -9.83 0.62 5.30
CA ILE A 78 -8.76 0.15 4.42
C ILE A 78 -7.94 -0.93 5.11
N THR A 79 -7.46 -0.67 6.33
CA THR A 79 -6.53 -1.58 7.02
C THR A 79 -7.18 -2.91 7.40
N ASN A 80 -8.50 -2.93 7.68
CA ASN A 80 -9.26 -4.16 7.93
C ASN A 80 -9.52 -4.99 6.67
N ASN A 81 -9.37 -4.43 5.47
CA ASN A 81 -9.67 -5.13 4.22
C ASN A 81 -8.75 -4.70 3.07
N LEU A 82 -7.43 -4.76 3.31
CA LEU A 82 -6.42 -4.41 2.30
C LEU A 82 -6.63 -5.07 0.91
N PRO A 83 -7.07 -6.34 0.78
CA PRO A 83 -7.35 -6.93 -0.53
C PRO A 83 -8.39 -6.18 -1.38
N ALA A 84 -9.32 -5.45 -0.76
CA ALA A 84 -10.32 -4.64 -1.48
C ALA A 84 -9.78 -3.32 -2.03
N TRP A 85 -8.58 -2.91 -1.58
CA TRP A 85 -7.93 -1.65 -1.96
C TRP A 85 -6.67 -1.87 -2.79
N PHE A 86 -5.95 -2.97 -2.55
CA PHE A 86 -4.73 -3.34 -3.24
C PHE A 86 -4.83 -4.75 -3.82
N VAL A 87 -5.08 -4.83 -5.13
CA VAL A 87 -5.20 -6.10 -5.85
C VAL A 87 -3.89 -6.41 -6.56
N GLU A 88 -3.35 -7.62 -6.40
CA GLU A 88 -2.11 -8.03 -7.08
C GLU A 88 -2.23 -7.84 -8.60
N HIS A 89 -1.36 -7.01 -9.16
CA HIS A 89 -1.29 -6.73 -10.59
C HIS A 89 -0.33 -7.72 -11.25
N LYS A 90 -0.88 -8.85 -11.70
CA LYS A 90 -0.15 -9.83 -12.50
C LYS A 90 -0.07 -9.32 -13.94
N SER A 91 1.12 -8.95 -14.40
CA SER A 91 1.34 -8.68 -15.82
C SER A 91 1.10 -9.97 -16.59
N ARG A 92 -0.03 -10.05 -17.31
CA ARG A 92 -0.28 -11.14 -18.24
C ARG A 92 0.56 -10.87 -19.48
N TRP A 93 1.81 -11.32 -19.48
CA TRP A 93 2.48 -11.60 -20.74
C TRP A 93 1.73 -12.78 -21.38
N ARG A 94 0.81 -12.47 -22.27
CA ARG A 94 0.25 -13.43 -23.23
C ARG A 94 1.30 -13.56 -24.34
N LEU A 95 2.12 -14.61 -24.28
CA LEU A 95 2.85 -15.11 -25.44
C LEU A 95 1.78 -15.65 -26.42
N TRP A 96 1.64 -15.02 -27.57
CA TRP A 96 1.11 -15.60 -28.80
C TRP A 96 2.07 -15.20 -29.91
#